data_AF-A0A6N8NGV3-F1
#
_entry.id   AF-A0A6N8NGV3-F1
#
_cell.length_a   1.000
_cell.length_b   1.000
_cell.length_c   1.000
_cell.angle_alpha   90.00
_cell.angle_beta   90.00
_cell.angle_gamma   90.00
#
_symmetry.space_group_name_H-M   'P 1'
#
loop_
_entity.id
_entity.type
_entity.pdbx_description
1 polymer ?
#
loop_
_entity_poly.entity_id
_entity_poly.type
_entity_poly.pdbx_seq_one_letter_code
_entity_poly.pdbx_strand_id
1 'polypeptide(L)' 'MLQQVPTRAFHVMAKPSGSDCNLNCDYCFYLEKQSLYREKPVTHMDDDTLEAYVRHYIAASEPQNEVAFTWQGGEPT' A
#
# COMPACT_ATOMS: atom_id res chain seq x y z
N MET A 1 10.69 34.28 -2.76
CA MET A 1 11.64 33.14 -2.67
C MET A 1 10.84 31.96 -2.14
N LEU A 2 10.54 30.98 -2.98
CA LEU A 2 9.89 29.74 -2.53
C LEU A 2 10.94 28.95 -1.75
N GLN A 3 10.74 28.78 -0.44
CA GLN A 3 11.57 27.89 0.37
C GLN A 3 11.40 26.47 -0.17
N GLN A 4 12.50 25.87 -0.64
CA GLN A 4 12.54 24.46 -0.95
C GLN A 4 12.48 23.69 0.38
N VAL A 5 11.32 23.11 0.68
CA VAL A 5 11.20 22.13 1.77
C VAL A 5 12.02 20.90 1.34
N PRO A 6 13.01 20.45 2.13
CA PRO A 6 13.80 19.29 1.75
C PRO A 6 12.90 18.05 1.68
N THR A 7 12.78 17.45 0.50
CA THR A 7 12.06 16.20 0.31
C THR A 7 12.82 15.09 1.04
N ARG A 8 12.25 14.56 2.12
CA ARG A 8 12.79 13.37 2.78
C ARG A 8 12.50 12.16 1.91
N ALA A 9 13.51 11.32 1.69
CA ALA A 9 13.28 10.00 1.13
C ALA A 9 12.33 9.20 2.02
N PHE A 10 11.31 8.61 1.41
CA PHE A 10 10.36 7.72 2.06
C PHE A 10 10.02 6.58 1.10
N HIS A 11 9.41 5.52 1.64
CA HIS A 11 9.00 4.36 0.86
C HIS A 11 7.65 3.85 1.38
N VAL A 12 6.76 3.50 0.46
CA VAL A 12 5.41 3.00 0.78
C VAL A 12 5.29 1.54 0.39
N MET A 13 4.64 0.75 1.26
CA MET A 13 4.26 -0.63 1.00
C MET A 13 2.74 -0.71 0.87
N ALA A 14 2.26 -0.92 -0.36
CA ALA A 14 0.84 -1.06 -0.64
C ALA A 14 0.34 -2.45 -0.26
N LYS A 15 -0.94 -2.54 0.15
CA LYS A 15 -1.60 -3.81 0.52
C LYS A 15 -2.90 -3.96 -0.28
N PRO A 16 -2.83 -4.29 -1.58
CA PRO A 16 -3.98 -4.24 -2.48
C PRO A 16 -5.11 -5.19 -2.09
N SER A 17 -4.82 -6.33 -1.46
CA SER A 17 -5.80 -7.30 -0.96
C SER A 17 -6.05 -7.16 0.55
N GLY A 18 -5.63 -6.05 1.17
CA GLY A 18 -5.73 -5.89 2.63
C GLY A 18 -5.10 -7.07 3.37
N SER A 19 -5.83 -7.68 4.30
CA SER A 19 -5.43 -8.88 5.05
C SER A 19 -6.02 -10.18 4.49
N ASP A 20 -6.63 -10.16 3.31
CA ASP A 20 -7.15 -11.37 2.67
C ASP A 20 -6.01 -12.23 2.13
N CYS A 21 -6.08 -13.54 2.33
CA CYS A 21 -5.00 -14.48 2.01
C CYS A 21 -5.59 -15.87 1.75
N ASN A 22 -5.03 -16.57 0.75
CA ASN A 22 -5.41 -17.95 0.43
C ASN A 22 -4.72 -19.00 1.32
N LEU A 23 -3.83 -18.59 2.23
CA LEU A 23 -3.15 -19.45 3.20
C LEU A 23 -3.51 -19.08 4.64
N ASN A 24 -3.40 -20.06 5.53
CA ASN A 24 -3.62 -19.88 6.97
C ASN A 24 -2.37 -20.28 7.77
N CYS A 25 -1.27 -19.55 7.58
CA CYS A 25 0.00 -19.86 8.22
C CYS A 25 -0.09 -19.64 9.74
N ASP A 26 0.31 -20.63 10.55
CA ASP A 26 0.19 -20.61 12.02
C ASP A 26 0.91 -19.43 12.70
N TYR A 27 1.95 -18.89 12.06
CA TYR A 27 2.76 -17.79 12.56
C TYR A 27 2.32 -16.41 12.02
N CYS A 28 1.32 -16.35 11.14
CA CYS A 28 0.93 -15.12 10.47
C CYS A 28 -0.05 -14.31 11.32
N PHE A 29 0.46 -13.32 12.04
CA PHE A 29 -0.36 -12.36 12.78
C PHE A 29 -1.24 -11.48 11.89
N TYR A 30 -1.08 -11.53 10.56
CA TYR A 30 -1.77 -10.60 9.66
C TYR A 30 -3.20 -11.04 9.32
N LEU A 31 -3.50 -12.34 9.40
CA LEU A 31 -4.83 -12.89 9.12
C LEU A 31 -5.90 -12.38 10.09
N GLU A 32 -5.56 -12.21 11.36
CA GLU A 32 -6.49 -11.72 12.39
C GLU A 32 -7.01 -10.30 12.09
N LYS A 33 -6.31 -9.53 11.24
CA LYS A 33 -6.67 -8.15 10.86
C LYS A 33 -7.93 -8.08 9.99
N GLN A 34 -8.37 -9.21 9.41
CA GLN A 34 -9.67 -9.30 8.74
C GLN A 34 -10.82 -8.89 9.69
N SER A 35 -10.65 -9.12 11.00
CA SER A 35 -11.63 -8.76 12.01
C SER A 35 -11.84 -7.24 12.19
N LEU A 36 -10.94 -6.40 11.67
CA LEU A 36 -11.06 -4.94 11.73
C LEU A 36 -12.06 -4.40 10.71
N TYR A 37 -12.41 -5.18 9.68
CA TYR A 37 -13.22 -4.73 8.54
C TYR A 37 -14.55 -5.49 8.41
N ARG A 38 -15.14 -5.93 9.54
CA ARG A 38 -16.36 -6.76 9.56
C ARG A 38 -17.56 -6.15 8.82
N GLU A 39 -17.68 -4.83 8.79
CA GLU A 39 -18.79 -4.11 8.13
C GLU A 39 -18.55 -3.90 6.63
N LYS A 40 -17.30 -4.02 6.19
CA LYS A 40 -16.87 -3.91 4.79
C LYS A 40 -15.86 -5.03 4.53
N PRO A 41 -16.33 -6.26 4.25
CA PRO A 41 -15.44 -7.37 3.96
C PRO A 41 -14.48 -6.93 2.87
N VAL A 42 -13.19 -7.15 3.16
CA VAL A 42 -12.01 -6.61 2.50
C VAL A 42 -12.27 -6.25 1.04
N THR A 43 -12.26 -4.96 0.75
CA THR A 43 -12.29 -4.46 -0.62
C THR A 43 -10.87 -4.53 -1.17
N HIS A 44 -10.68 -5.30 -2.23
CA HIS A 44 -9.51 -5.11 -3.07
C HIS A 44 -9.39 -3.62 -3.44
N MET A 45 -8.17 -3.12 -3.47
CA MET A 45 -7.88 -1.80 -4.01
C MET A 45 -8.47 -1.71 -5.41
N ASP A 46 -9.40 -0.78 -5.60
CA ASP A 46 -10.01 -0.53 -6.91
C ASP A 46 -9.04 0.25 -7.82
N ASP A 47 -9.37 0.27 -9.12
CA ASP A 47 -8.53 0.90 -10.15
C ASP A 47 -8.35 2.41 -9.91
N ASP A 48 -9.39 3.09 -9.43
CA ASP A 48 -9.34 4.52 -9.10
C ASP A 48 -8.35 4.79 -7.96
N THR A 49 -8.37 3.96 -6.92
CA THR A 49 -7.41 4.04 -5.80
C THR A 49 -6.00 3.69 -6.25
N LEU A 50 -5.84 2.67 -7.10
CA LEU A 50 -4.55 2.29 -7.66
C LEU A 50 -3.93 3.42 -8.49
N GLU A 51 -4.72 4.04 -9.37
CA GLU A 51 -4.26 5.17 -10.18
C GLU A 51 -3.83 6.34 -9.30
N ALA A 52 -4.66 6.71 -8.32
CA ALA A 52 -4.35 7.79 -7.38
C ALA A 52 -3.08 7.50 -6.58
N TYR A 53 -2.91 6.25 -6.10
CA TYR A 53 -1.72 5.81 -5.38
C TYR A 53 -0.45 5.97 -6.23
N VAL A 54 -0.46 5.45 -7.47
CA VAL A 54 0.70 5.53 -8.38
C VAL A 54 1.08 6.98 -8.67
N ARG A 55 0.09 7.83 -9.01
CA ARG A 55 0.32 9.25 -9.31
C ARG A 55 0.92 10.00 -8.13
N HIS A 56 0.31 9.84 -6.95
CA HIS A 56 0.77 10.55 -5.75
C HIS A 56 2.14 10.07 -5.28
N TYR A 57 2.42 8.77 -5.37
CA TYR A 57 3.70 8.24 -4.92
C TYR A 57 4.83 8.74 -5.82
N ILE A 58 4.67 8.73 -7.15
CA ILE A 58 5.66 9.28 -8.08
C ILE A 58 5.91 10.77 -7.81
N ALA A 59 4.84 11.57 -7.68
CA ALA A 59 4.98 13.02 -7.45
C ALA A 59 5.68 13.34 -6.12
N ALA A 60 5.43 12.54 -5.08
CA ALA A 60 6.05 12.71 -3.78
C ALA A 60 7.50 12.20 -3.73
N SER A 61 7.88 11.27 -4.60
CA SER A 61 9.24 10.73 -4.73
C SER A 61 10.23 11.67 -5.45
N GLU A 62 9.83 12.83 -5.96
CA GLU A 62 10.78 13.74 -6.61
C GLU A 62 11.88 14.25 -5.63
N PRO A 63 13.15 14.33 -6.05
CA PRO A 63 13.68 14.17 -7.41
C PRO A 63 14.29 12.78 -7.70
N GLN A 64 13.81 11.69 -7.07
CA GLN A 64 14.36 10.35 -7.32
C GLN A 64 14.13 9.93 -8.78
N ASN A 65 15.17 9.42 -9.44
CA ASN A 65 15.08 8.95 -10.84
C ASN A 65 14.32 7.64 -11.00
N GLU A 66 14.14 6.90 -9.90
CA GLU A 66 13.46 5.61 -9.87
C GLU A 66 12.55 5.55 -8.65
N VAL A 67 11.34 5.03 -8.84
CA VAL A 67 10.34 4.84 -7.78
C VAL A 67 10.08 3.35 -7.65
N ALA A 68 10.46 2.78 -6.51
CA ALA A 68 10.21 1.37 -6.21
C ALA A 68 8.84 1.19 -5.56
N PHE A 69 8.01 0.34 -6.18
CA PHE A 69 6.71 -0.07 -5.65
C PHE A 69 6.82 -1.42 -4.95
N THR A 70 6.44 -1.47 -3.68
CA THR A 70 6.35 -2.73 -2.92
C THR A 70 4.90 -3.08 -2.65
N TRP A 71 4.50 -4.26 -3.11
CA TRP A 71 3.17 -4.84 -2.90
C TRP A 71 3.25 -5.93 -1.83
N GLN A 72 2.41 -5.83 -0.80
CA GLN A 72 2.28 -6.79 0.28
C GLN A 72 0.78 -6.93 0.63
N GLY A 73 0.42 -7.21 1.88
CA GLY A 73 -0.94 -7.64 2.21
C GLY A 73 -1.01 -9.15 2.33
N GLY A 74 -2.16 -9.69 2.73
CA GLY A 74 -2.32 -11.11 3.06
C GLY A 74 -1.71 -12.00 1.98
N GLU A 75 -2.38 -12.15 0.85
CA GLU A 75 -1.77 -12.59 -0.41
C GLU A 75 -2.09 -11.53 -1.48
N PRO A 76 -1.08 -10.86 -2.08
CA PRO A 76 -1.31 -9.79 -3.05
C PRO A 76 -1.74 -10.27 -4.45
N THR A 77 -1.74 -11.58 -4.72
CA THR A 77 -2.15 -12.20 -5.99
C THR A 77 -3.60 -12.68 -5.97
#